data_AF-A0A4Q5PVK5-F1
#
_entry.id   AF-A0A4Q5PVK5-F1
#
_cell.length_a   1.000
_cell.length_b   1.000
_cell.length_c   1.000
_cell.angle_alpha   90.00
_cell.angle_beta   90.00
_cell.angle_gamma   90.00
#
_symmetry.space_group_name_H-M   'P 1'
#
loop_
_entity.id
_entity.type
_entity.pdbx_description
1 polymer ?
#
loop_
_entity_poly.entity_id
_entity_poly.type
_entity_poly.pdbx_seq_one_letter_code
_entity_poly.pdbx_strand_id
1 'polypeptide(L)'
;MENKFADRLSWFGIKDSESFVKAASTPFKRNLMSFLVGFGNDRQYIKGKINEWAGQADMMRTGVSLNDARLMQLTGVRDAGHMQQYGNPIDKGALYAAMGANAMQYGFYMPSMGTISTAIDKSRTMAPIINWQ
;
A
#
# COMPACT_ATOMS: atom_id res chain seq x y z
N MET A 1 -18.47 3.44 -1.18
CA MET A 1 -17.97 4.51 -0.29
C MET A 1 -16.57 4.96 -0.72
N GLU A 2 -15.68 4.02 -1.06
CA GLU A 2 -14.32 4.28 -1.54
C GLU A 2 -14.26 5.16 -2.81
N ASN A 3 -15.14 4.94 -3.80
CA ASN A 3 -15.22 5.80 -4.99
C ASN A 3 -15.50 7.27 -4.64
N LYS A 4 -16.33 7.54 -3.63
CA LYS A 4 -16.62 8.92 -3.17
C LYS A 4 -15.42 9.59 -2.53
N PHE A 5 -14.51 8.82 -1.93
CA PHE A 5 -13.26 9.35 -1.38
C PHE A 5 -12.23 9.60 -2.48
N ALA A 6 -12.13 8.71 -3.46
CA ALA A 6 -11.31 8.91 -4.65
C ALA A 6 -11.74 10.17 -5.44
N ASP A 7 -13.05 10.38 -5.61
CA ASP A 7 -13.59 11.59 -6.27
C ASP A 7 -13.24 12.87 -5.51
N ARG A 8 -13.32 12.83 -4.17
CA ARG A 8 -12.91 13.96 -3.30
C ARG A 8 -11.41 14.23 -3.41
N LEU A 9 -10.58 13.20 -3.41
CA LEU A 9 -9.13 13.33 -3.58
C LEU A 9 -8.76 13.88 -4.96
N SER A 10 -9.45 13.45 -6.01
CA SER A 10 -9.31 13.97 -7.38
C SER A 10 -9.66 15.45 -7.47
N TRP A 11 -10.69 15.91 -6.74
CA TRP A 11 -11.04 17.33 -6.63
C TRP A 11 -9.91 18.18 -6.03
N PHE A 12 -9.11 17.60 -5.13
CA PHE A 12 -7.91 18.23 -4.55
C PHE A 12 -6.63 17.98 -5.38
N GLY A 13 -6.74 17.47 -6.61
CA GLY A 13 -5.63 17.32 -7.54
C GLY A 13 -4.85 16.00 -7.43
N ILE A 14 -5.34 15.03 -6.66
CA ILE A 14 -4.70 13.70 -6.53
C ILE A 14 -5.38 12.73 -7.50
N LYS A 15 -4.73 12.44 -8.62
CA LYS A 15 -5.35 11.73 -9.76
C LYS A 15 -4.75 10.35 -10.04
N ASP A 16 -3.59 10.06 -9.48
CA ASP A 16 -2.85 8.82 -9.70
C ASP A 16 -2.12 8.36 -8.43
N SER A 17 -1.55 7.16 -8.45
CA SER A 17 -0.83 6.57 -7.32
C SER A 17 0.43 7.35 -6.95
N GLU A 18 1.12 7.97 -7.92
CA GLU A 18 2.35 8.72 -7.66
C GLU A 18 2.07 10.04 -6.92
N SER A 19 1.09 10.80 -7.39
CA SER A 19 0.59 12.02 -6.73
C SER A 19 0.02 11.70 -5.36
N PHE A 20 -0.68 10.57 -5.21
CA PHE A 20 -1.19 10.13 -3.91
C PHE A 20 -0.06 9.83 -2.92
N VAL A 21 0.98 9.08 -3.31
CA VAL A 21 2.12 8.76 -2.44
C VAL A 21 2.85 10.02 -1.95
N LYS A 22 3.03 11.02 -2.84
CA LYS A 22 3.65 12.31 -2.47
C LYS A 22 2.75 13.14 -1.54
N ALA A 23 1.44 13.12 -1.78
CA ALA A 23 0.46 13.79 -0.93
C ALA A 23 0.30 13.09 0.43
N ALA A 24 0.45 11.78 0.50
CA ALA A 24 0.31 10.97 1.71
C ALA A 24 1.64 10.66 2.40
N SER A 25 2.73 11.33 2.05
CA SER A 25 4.09 10.95 2.44
C SER A 25 4.36 11.06 3.96
N THR A 26 3.67 11.95 4.68
CA THR A 26 3.89 12.17 6.13
C THR A 26 2.59 12.04 6.93
N PRO A 27 2.65 11.75 8.25
CA PRO A 27 1.45 11.64 9.08
C PRO A 27 0.62 12.92 9.09
N PHE A 28 1.27 14.08 9.11
CA PHE A 28 0.60 15.38 9.04
C PHE A 28 -0.24 15.52 7.77
N LYS A 29 0.35 15.21 6.61
CA LYS A 29 -0.37 15.31 5.33
C LYS A 29 -1.50 14.29 5.24
N ARG A 30 -1.29 13.05 5.71
CA ARG A 30 -2.38 12.03 5.78
C ARG A 30 -3.52 12.46 6.70
N ASN A 31 -3.19 13.11 7.82
CA ASN A 31 -4.19 13.68 8.72
C ASN A 31 -4.96 14.81 8.00
N LEU A 32 -4.28 15.75 7.35
CA LEU A 32 -4.91 16.82 6.57
C LEU A 32 -5.83 16.25 5.47
N MET A 33 -5.38 15.25 4.73
CA MET A 33 -6.20 14.55 3.73
C MET A 33 -7.45 13.92 4.37
N SER A 34 -7.32 13.30 5.54
CA SER A 34 -8.47 12.73 6.25
C SER A 34 -9.48 13.81 6.69
N PHE A 35 -9.02 15.01 7.03
CA PHE A 35 -9.87 16.15 7.33
C PHE A 35 -10.61 16.66 6.08
N LEU A 36 -9.91 16.79 4.95
CA LEU A 36 -10.48 17.27 3.69
C LEU A 36 -11.48 16.28 3.09
N VAL A 37 -11.18 14.98 3.16
CA VAL A 37 -12.01 13.91 2.59
C VAL A 37 -13.14 13.52 3.54
N GLY A 38 -12.94 13.68 4.86
CA GLY A 38 -13.81 13.17 5.91
C GLY A 38 -14.76 14.17 6.56
N PHE A 39 -15.04 15.31 5.93
CA PHE A 39 -16.09 16.21 6.43
C PHE A 39 -17.45 15.47 6.49
N GLY A 40 -17.96 15.28 7.71
CA GLY A 40 -19.24 14.60 8.00
C GLY A 40 -19.20 13.07 8.14
N ASN A 41 -18.03 12.42 8.12
CA ASN A 41 -17.89 10.95 8.26
C ASN A 41 -16.92 10.56 9.39
N ASP A 42 -16.87 9.27 9.74
CA ASP A 42 -15.91 8.74 10.72
C ASP A 42 -14.46 8.97 10.25
N ARG A 43 -13.80 9.91 10.91
CA ARG A 43 -12.43 10.34 10.59
C ARG A 43 -11.40 9.25 10.89
N GLN A 44 -11.63 8.38 11.87
CA GLN A 44 -10.69 7.31 12.19
C GLN A 44 -10.68 6.27 11.07
N TYR A 45 -11.86 5.89 10.58
CA TYR A 45 -12.00 5.00 9.44
C TYR A 45 -11.33 5.56 8.18
N ILE A 46 -11.55 6.84 7.87
CA ILE A 46 -10.97 7.49 6.68
C ILE A 46 -9.45 7.60 6.79
N LYS A 47 -8.92 7.95 7.97
CA LYS A 47 -7.49 7.97 8.22
C LYS A 47 -6.88 6.57 8.04
N GLY A 48 -7.56 5.53 8.52
CA GLY A 48 -7.17 4.13 8.30
C GLY A 48 -7.06 3.80 6.81
N LYS A 49 -8.08 4.16 6.01
CA LYS A 49 -8.06 3.92 4.56
C LYS A 49 -6.98 4.69 3.82
N ILE A 50 -6.74 5.95 4.17
CA ILE A 50 -5.64 6.75 3.58
C ILE A 50 -4.28 6.13 3.89
N ASN A 51 -4.08 5.61 5.11
CA ASN A 51 -2.87 4.88 5.47
C ASN A 51 -2.71 3.59 4.65
N GLU A 52 -3.76 2.78 4.52
CA GLU A 52 -3.75 1.57 3.68
C GLU A 52 -3.37 1.92 2.24
N TRP A 53 -4.02 2.91 1.64
CA TRP A 53 -3.74 3.34 0.27
C TRP A 53 -2.34 3.92 0.09
N ALA A 54 -1.82 4.62 1.09
CA ALA A 54 -0.46 5.17 1.03
C ALA A 54 0.56 4.04 0.94
N GLY A 55 0.38 3.00 1.75
CA GLY A 55 1.19 1.80 1.70
C GLY A 55 1.07 1.04 0.38
N GLN A 56 -0.16 0.83 -0.11
CA GLN A 56 -0.43 0.16 -1.39
C GLN A 56 0.24 0.90 -2.56
N ALA A 57 0.05 2.22 -2.62
CA ALA A 57 0.59 3.03 -3.68
C ALA A 57 2.13 3.10 -3.62
N ASP A 58 2.73 3.05 -2.41
CA ASP A 58 4.18 2.96 -2.27
C ASP A 58 4.72 1.62 -2.79
N MET A 59 4.06 0.51 -2.46
CA MET A 59 4.41 -0.82 -3.00
C MET A 59 4.26 -0.88 -4.51
N MET A 60 3.21 -0.30 -5.10
CA MET A 60 3.00 -0.31 -6.55
C MET A 60 4.15 0.32 -7.34
N ARG A 61 4.94 1.21 -6.73
CA ARG A 61 6.17 1.75 -7.33
C ARG A 61 7.23 0.68 -7.61
N THR A 62 7.18 -0.45 -6.91
CA THR A 62 8.06 -1.62 -7.13
C THR A 62 7.62 -2.47 -8.33
N GLY A 63 6.46 -2.18 -8.92
CA GLY A 63 5.89 -2.89 -10.08
C GLY A 63 4.85 -3.95 -9.73
N VAL A 64 4.40 -4.05 -8.47
CA VAL A 64 3.27 -4.91 -8.08
C VAL A 64 1.94 -4.28 -8.45
N SER A 65 0.94 -5.11 -8.74
CA SER A 65 -0.43 -4.64 -8.98
C SER A 65 -1.10 -4.18 -7.69
N LEU A 66 -2.22 -3.46 -7.78
CA LEU A 66 -3.02 -3.08 -6.61
C LEU A 66 -3.54 -4.30 -5.84
N ASN A 67 -3.90 -5.38 -6.55
CA ASN A 67 -4.36 -6.61 -5.90
C ASN A 67 -3.24 -7.29 -5.13
N ASP A 68 -2.03 -7.33 -5.70
CA ASP A 68 -0.86 -7.89 -5.02
C ASP A 68 -0.47 -7.05 -3.81
N ALA A 69 -0.51 -5.72 -3.92
CA ALA A 69 -0.24 -4.81 -2.81
C ALA A 69 -1.26 -4.98 -1.66
N ARG A 70 -2.54 -5.18 -1.98
CA ARG A 70 -3.57 -5.50 -0.98
C ARG A 70 -3.28 -6.84 -0.29
N LEU A 71 -2.95 -7.87 -1.07
CA LEU A 71 -2.59 -9.17 -0.55
C LEU A 71 -1.34 -9.12 0.35
N MET A 72 -0.33 -8.35 -0.06
CA MET A 72 0.86 -8.06 0.74
C MET A 72 0.51 -7.37 2.07
N GLN A 73 -0.41 -6.40 2.06
CA GLN A 73 -0.89 -5.77 3.30
C GLN A 73 -1.62 -6.72 4.23
N LEU A 74 -2.43 -7.64 3.68
CA LEU A 74 -3.07 -8.69 4.48
C LEU A 74 -2.03 -9.62 5.14
N THR A 75 -0.87 -9.81 4.51
CA THR A 75 0.27 -10.54 5.11
C THR A 75 1.15 -9.74 6.06
N GLY A 76 0.83 -8.46 6.30
CA GLY A 76 1.57 -7.60 7.22
C GLY A 76 2.62 -6.69 6.57
N VAL A 77 2.77 -6.71 5.24
CA VAL A 77 3.67 -5.80 4.51
C VAL A 77 2.98 -4.46 4.28
N ARG A 78 3.43 -3.42 4.99
CA ARG A 78 2.71 -2.14 5.02
C ARG A 78 3.00 -1.24 3.83
N ASP A 79 4.22 -1.25 3.30
CA ASP A 79 4.74 -0.36 2.25
C ASP A 79 6.01 -0.96 1.60
N ALA A 80 6.61 -0.23 0.64
CA ALA A 80 7.81 -0.68 -0.05
C ALA A 80 9.05 -0.79 0.86
N GLY A 81 9.16 0.04 1.90
CA GLY A 81 10.21 -0.05 2.92
C GLY A 81 10.11 -1.33 3.76
N HIS A 82 8.90 -1.74 4.16
CA HIS A 82 8.68 -3.03 4.82
C HIS A 82 9.03 -4.21 3.91
N MET A 83 8.77 -4.12 2.60
CA MET A 83 9.16 -5.17 1.65
C MET A 83 10.68 -5.43 1.66
N GLN A 84 11.50 -4.39 1.90
CA GLN A 84 12.96 -4.51 1.90
C GLN A 84 13.47 -5.52 2.95
N GLN A 85 12.72 -5.69 4.04
CA GLN A 85 13.06 -6.61 5.13
C GLN A 85 13.02 -8.08 4.70
N TYR A 86 12.26 -8.40 3.65
CA TYR A 86 12.14 -9.76 3.10
C TYR A 86 13.19 -10.07 2.02
N GLY A 87 14.32 -9.37 2.02
CA GLY A 87 15.32 -9.45 0.95
C GLY A 87 15.99 -10.82 0.78
N ASN A 88 16.01 -11.67 1.81
CA ASN A 88 16.64 -12.99 1.76
C ASN A 88 15.70 -14.05 1.17
N PRO A 89 16.23 -15.09 0.48
CA PRO A 89 15.40 -16.11 -0.17
C PRO A 89 14.41 -16.82 0.76
N ILE A 90 14.81 -17.08 2.02
CA ILE A 90 13.98 -17.73 3.02
C ILE A 90 12.79 -16.83 3.40
N ASP A 91 13.07 -15.55 3.66
CA ASP A 91 12.04 -14.56 4.02
C ASP A 91 11.05 -14.34 2.87
N LYS A 92 11.54 -14.32 1.62
CA LYS A 92 10.68 -14.28 0.42
C LYS A 92 9.76 -15.50 0.34
N GLY A 93 10.28 -16.70 0.59
CA GLY A 93 9.50 -17.93 0.59
C GLY A 93 8.44 -17.94 1.68
N ALA A 94 8.79 -17.50 2.90
CA ALA A 94 7.86 -17.40 4.02
C ALA A 94 6.75 -16.38 3.75
N LEU A 95 7.11 -15.19 3.24
CA LEU A 95 6.13 -14.18 2.82
C LEU A 95 5.21 -14.71 1.72
N TYR A 96 5.77 -15.38 0.71
CA TYR A 96 4.99 -15.96 -0.38
C TYR A 96 4.00 -17.02 0.12
N ALA A 97 4.41 -17.89 1.03
CA ALA A 97 3.52 -18.87 1.64
C ALA A 97 2.38 -18.21 2.43
N ALA A 98 2.69 -17.17 3.22
CA ALA A 98 1.69 -16.38 3.93
C ALA A 98 0.72 -15.67 2.97
N MET A 99 1.23 -15.15 1.85
CA MET A 99 0.40 -14.56 0.79
C MET A 99 -0.52 -15.62 0.18
N GLY A 100 -0.04 -16.85 -0.01
CA GLY A 100 -0.88 -17.96 -0.48
C GLY A 100 -2.03 -18.28 0.48
N ALA A 101 -1.75 -18.36 1.78
CA ALA A 101 -2.77 -18.61 2.79
C ALA A 101 -3.84 -17.51 2.81
N ASN A 102 -3.43 -16.24 2.78
CA ASN A 102 -4.34 -15.10 2.73
C ASN A 102 -5.09 -15.02 1.40
N ALA A 103 -4.45 -15.39 0.28
CA ALA A 103 -5.10 -15.40 -1.03
C ALA A 103 -6.25 -16.40 -1.05
N MET A 104 -6.03 -17.60 -0.50
CA MET A 104 -7.08 -18.61 -0.34
C MET A 104 -8.18 -18.16 0.61
N GLN A 105 -7.83 -17.58 1.76
CA GLN A 105 -8.79 -17.17 2.78
C GLN A 105 -9.71 -16.04 2.29
N TYR A 106 -9.17 -15.06 1.58
CA TYR A 106 -9.89 -13.84 1.18
C TYR A 106 -10.26 -13.81 -0.30
N GLY A 107 -9.98 -14.88 -1.06
CA GLY A 107 -10.36 -15.00 -2.47
C GLY A 107 -9.55 -14.13 -3.44
N PHE A 108 -8.28 -13.85 -3.15
CA PHE A 108 -7.38 -13.14 -4.06
C PHE A 108 -6.69 -14.09 -5.04
N TYR A 109 -6.37 -13.58 -6.23
CA TYR A 109 -5.45 -14.28 -7.13
C TYR A 109 -4.03 -14.24 -6.54
N MET A 110 -3.38 -15.40 -6.50
CA MET A 110 -2.02 -15.50 -5.99
C MET A 110 -1.02 -15.15 -7.11
N PRO A 111 -0.20 -14.09 -6.97
CA PRO A 111 0.84 -13.76 -7.95
C PRO A 111 1.94 -14.81 -7.96
N SER A 112 2.74 -14.84 -9.03
CA SER A 112 3.88 -15.76 -9.11
C SER A 112 4.99 -15.38 -8.12
N MET A 113 5.73 -16.37 -7.60
CA MET A 113 6.86 -16.12 -6.70
C MET A 113 7.93 -15.24 -7.35
N GLY A 114 8.14 -15.36 -8.67
CA GLY A 114 9.08 -14.53 -9.42
C GLY A 114 8.70 -13.05 -9.42
N THR A 115 7.40 -12.74 -9.57
CA THR A 115 6.86 -11.38 -9.48
C THR A 115 7.13 -10.76 -8.11
N ILE A 116 6.82 -11.51 -7.05
CA ILE A 116 7.00 -11.05 -5.67
C ILE A 116 8.48 -10.87 -5.32
N SER A 117 9.33 -11.83 -5.70
CA SER A 117 10.77 -11.71 -5.49
C SER A 117 11.35 -10.49 -6.18
N THR A 118 10.98 -10.27 -7.45
CA THR A 118 11.46 -9.13 -8.23
C THR A 118 11.02 -7.80 -7.61
N ALA A 119 9.78 -7.73 -7.11
CA ALA A 119 9.26 -6.55 -6.44
C ALA A 119 10.02 -6.25 -5.14
N ILE A 120 10.33 -7.27 -4.34
CA ILE A 120 11.16 -7.15 -3.13
C ILE A 120 12.58 -6.70 -3.48
N ASP A 121 13.19 -7.28 -4.52
CA ASP A 121 14.53 -6.88 -4.96
C ASP A 121 14.56 -5.44 -5.45
N LYS A 122 13.54 -5.01 -6.20
CA LYS A 122 13.37 -3.60 -6.60
C LYS A 122 13.18 -2.70 -5.40
N SER A 123 12.36 -3.07 -4.42
CA SER A 123 12.07 -2.22 -3.26
C SER A 123 13.33 -1.88 -2.47
N ARG A 124 14.32 -2.78 -2.41
CA ARG A 124 15.62 -2.57 -1.75
C ARG A 124 16.48 -1.48 -2.40
N THR A 125 16.23 -1.16 -3.66
CA THR A 125 16.92 -0.08 -4.40
C THR A 125 16.18 1.25 -4.35
N MET A 126 14.99 1.28 -3.74
CA MET A 126 14.11 2.45 -3.69
C MET A 126 14.07 3.02 -2.29
N ALA A 127 14.24 4.34 -2.15
CA ALA A 127 13.99 4.99 -0.87
C ALA A 127 12.49 4.93 -0.54
N PRO A 128 12.10 4.55 0.70
CA PRO A 128 10.71 4.59 1.12
C PRO A 128 10.20 6.04 1.11
N ILE A 129 9.03 6.28 0.52
CA ILE A 129 8.44 7.64 0.51
C ILE A 129 7.51 7.86 1.70
N ILE A 130 6.88 6.79 2.18
CA ILE A 130 5.92 6.88 3.28
C ILE A 130 6.67 6.88 4.60
N ASN A 131 6.64 8.01 5.29
CA ASN A 131 7.07 8.09 6.68
C ASN A 131 5.86 7.84 7.60
N TRP A 132 5.97 6.85 8.49
CA TRP A 132 4.94 6.50 9.48
C TRP A 132 5.10 7.21 10.82
N GLN A 133 6.27 7.81 11.08
CA GLN A 133 6.61 8.55 12.29
C GLN A 133 6.16 10.00 12.19
#